data_AF-A0A9W4HG96-F1
#
_entry.id   AF-A0A9W4HG96-F1
#
_cell.length_a   1.000
_cell.length_b   1.000
_cell.length_c   1.000
_cell.angle_alpha   90.00
_cell.angle_beta   90.00
_cell.angle_gamma   90.00
#
_symmetry.space_group_name_H-M   'P 1'
#
loop_
_entity.id
_entity.type
_entity.pdbx_description
1 polymer ?
#
loop_
_entity_poly.entity_id
_entity_poly.type
_entity_poly.pdbx_seq_one_letter_code
_entity_poly.pdbx_strand_id
1 'polypeptide(L)'
;MYEDLVGEGWDNPQELRKEYKPNKEKERVIDGMIMVTASLKRDLDAKVSEVKQHFLAEEGTPPNADTYALSKGPSLEFNLTRSGNVLPGEIKGREHFGFLDGISQPILEGWEDKQLKEKEPKPVKPGMIVCGHEGDKMDQPSWAKDGSFSLFSRTSSNSFQNFRSEFMEANAINAPFTHGHRKPAEKLAAYLMGIWKNGTSVDESPHDDSNEELFKSNNFDYAPIQEHNKCPFAAHTRKMRPQADLERDHAVIIRRGIPCGDELSAEEITDGKTSKDRGLLFVCYQSDIRDGFNFLTTRWASNHHFPDRKAKFLEGQGPGIDAFVGQRLDHHPERSIRLPGDDHADPLKLESWVIQRGGDYFFVPSISTLQNELTGPGIFDQKKLARVREEDE
;
A
#
# COMPACT_ATOMS: atom_id res chain seq x y z
N MET A 1 -7.81 8.02 -10.83
CA MET A 1 -6.73 8.27 -9.85
C MET A 1 -5.86 9.49 -10.15
N TYR A 2 -5.47 9.78 -11.40
CA TYR A 2 -4.59 10.92 -11.73
C TYR A 2 -5.03 12.26 -11.11
N GLU A 3 -6.32 12.62 -11.22
CA GLU A 3 -6.87 13.86 -10.67
C GLU A 3 -6.74 13.94 -9.14
N ASP A 4 -6.87 12.82 -8.45
CA ASP A 4 -6.69 12.77 -7.00
C ASP A 4 -5.22 12.90 -6.60
N LEU A 5 -4.28 12.34 -7.36
CA LEU A 5 -2.85 12.42 -7.05
C LEU A 5 -2.27 13.80 -7.34
N VAL A 6 -2.70 14.44 -8.44
CA VAL A 6 -2.11 15.69 -8.95
C VAL A 6 -2.97 16.92 -8.65
N GLY A 7 -4.29 16.77 -8.69
CA GLY A 7 -5.23 17.88 -8.50
C GLY A 7 -5.55 18.12 -7.03
N GLU A 8 -5.91 17.06 -6.30
CA GLU A 8 -6.17 17.14 -4.85
C GLU A 8 -4.92 16.83 -4.02
N GLY A 9 -4.13 15.86 -4.47
CA GLY A 9 -2.86 15.46 -3.91
C GLY A 9 -1.70 16.34 -4.40
N TRP A 10 -0.50 15.93 -4.02
CA TRP A 10 0.71 16.72 -4.22
C TRP A 10 1.80 15.97 -4.98
N ASP A 11 1.40 14.97 -5.78
CA ASP A 11 2.32 14.20 -6.61
C ASP A 11 2.77 14.99 -7.85
N ASN A 12 4.03 14.80 -8.24
CA ASN A 12 4.56 15.45 -9.44
C ASN A 12 4.03 14.74 -10.71
N PRO A 13 3.25 15.43 -11.56
CA PRO A 13 2.68 14.81 -12.76
C PRO A 13 3.74 14.33 -13.76
N GLN A 14 4.98 14.85 -13.70
CA GLN A 14 6.07 14.39 -14.56
C GLN A 14 6.59 13.01 -14.17
N GLU A 15 6.45 12.61 -12.90
CA GLU A 15 6.96 11.34 -12.39
C GLU A 15 6.00 10.17 -12.62
N LEU A 16 4.72 10.46 -12.86
CA LEU A 16 3.70 9.47 -13.20
C LEU A 16 4.02 8.85 -14.57
N ARG A 17 3.76 7.55 -14.72
CA ARG A 17 3.95 6.86 -16.01
C ARG A 17 2.85 7.26 -16.99
N LYS A 18 3.19 7.24 -18.28
CA LYS A 18 2.33 7.72 -19.36
C LYS A 18 0.97 7.01 -19.40
N GLU A 19 0.95 5.71 -19.14
CA GLU A 19 -0.25 4.88 -19.12
C GLU A 19 -1.27 5.26 -18.03
N TYR A 20 -0.87 6.00 -16.99
CA TYR A 20 -1.77 6.48 -15.93
C TYR A 20 -2.09 7.97 -16.05
N LYS A 21 -1.69 8.61 -17.17
CA LYS A 21 -2.03 10.01 -17.45
C LYS A 21 -3.24 10.05 -18.39
N PRO A 22 -4.11 11.07 -18.25
CA PRO A 22 -5.16 11.30 -19.24
C PRO A 22 -4.55 11.50 -20.63
N ASN A 23 -5.20 10.94 -21.66
CA ASN A 23 -4.81 11.21 -23.05
C ASN A 23 -5.19 12.66 -23.44
N LYS A 24 -4.89 13.08 -24.69
CA LYS A 24 -5.20 14.45 -25.16
C LYS A 24 -6.70 14.78 -25.11
N GLU A 25 -7.54 13.76 -25.16
CA GLU A 25 -9.00 13.84 -25.14
C GLU A 25 -9.57 13.63 -23.71
N LYS A 26 -8.68 13.48 -22.72
CA LYS A 26 -8.98 13.16 -21.31
C LYS A 26 -9.69 11.83 -21.09
N GLU A 27 -9.57 10.91 -22.04
CA GLU A 27 -10.13 9.57 -21.90
C GLU A 27 -9.24 8.71 -21.00
N ARG A 28 -9.89 7.75 -20.32
CA ARG A 28 -9.21 6.69 -19.58
C ARG A 28 -8.78 5.63 -20.58
N VAL A 29 -7.58 5.07 -20.36
CA VAL A 29 -7.00 4.04 -21.23
C VAL A 29 -6.97 2.66 -20.59
N ILE A 30 -7.49 2.53 -19.37
CA ILE A 30 -7.57 1.29 -18.60
C ILE A 30 -9.01 1.15 -18.10
N ASP A 31 -9.73 0.15 -18.60
CA ASP A 31 -11.12 -0.12 -18.22
C ASP A 31 -11.23 -1.03 -16.99
N GLY A 32 -10.21 -1.86 -16.75
CA GLY A 32 -10.23 -2.84 -15.68
C GLY A 32 -8.86 -3.49 -15.43
N MET A 33 -8.82 -4.31 -14.38
CA MET A 33 -7.64 -5.06 -13.97
C MET A 33 -8.04 -6.49 -13.63
N ILE A 34 -7.33 -7.47 -14.21
CA ILE A 34 -7.39 -8.86 -13.77
C ILE A 34 -6.11 -9.15 -12.98
N MET A 35 -6.27 -9.53 -11.72
CA MET A 35 -5.17 -9.91 -10.84
C MET A 35 -5.10 -11.44 -10.73
N VAL A 36 -3.94 -12.01 -11.05
CA VAL A 36 -3.67 -13.45 -10.90
C VAL A 36 -2.54 -13.62 -9.90
N THR A 37 -2.73 -14.50 -8.92
CA THR A 37 -1.74 -14.80 -7.88
C THR A 37 -1.51 -16.31 -7.83
N ALA A 38 -0.25 -16.74 -7.71
CA ALA A 38 0.10 -18.14 -7.47
C ALA A 38 1.37 -18.24 -6.63
N SER A 39 1.59 -19.40 -6.00
CA SER A 39 2.80 -19.65 -5.21
C SER A 39 4.00 -20.04 -6.08
N LEU A 40 3.76 -20.59 -7.28
CA LEU A 40 4.78 -21.03 -8.21
C LEU A 40 4.66 -20.25 -9.51
N LYS A 41 5.81 -19.86 -10.08
CA LYS A 41 5.86 -19.14 -11.36
C LYS A 41 5.16 -19.91 -12.49
N ARG A 42 5.36 -21.23 -12.57
CA ARG A 42 4.72 -22.04 -13.63
C ARG A 42 3.19 -21.97 -13.55
N ASP A 43 2.64 -21.98 -12.34
CA ASP A 43 1.18 -22.00 -12.12
C ASP A 43 0.60 -20.60 -12.39
N LEU A 44 1.36 -19.55 -12.05
CA LEU A 44 1.04 -18.17 -12.43
C LEU A 44 0.99 -18.02 -13.95
N ASP A 45 2.04 -18.45 -14.64
CA ASP A 45 2.14 -18.34 -16.11
C ASP A 45 1.00 -19.12 -16.77
N ALA A 46 0.72 -20.35 -16.32
CA ALA A 46 -0.38 -21.17 -16.82
C ALA A 46 -1.75 -20.49 -16.63
N LYS A 47 -2.01 -19.95 -15.43
CA LYS A 47 -3.29 -19.29 -15.14
C LYS A 47 -3.45 -17.96 -15.91
N VAL A 48 -2.37 -17.20 -16.09
CA VAL A 48 -2.39 -15.99 -16.92
C VAL A 48 -2.70 -16.35 -18.37
N SER A 49 -2.12 -17.42 -18.90
CA SER A 49 -2.42 -17.87 -20.25
C SER A 49 -3.88 -18.34 -20.40
N GLU A 50 -4.40 -19.11 -19.43
CA GLU A 50 -5.80 -19.52 -19.40
C GLU A 50 -6.76 -18.32 -19.40
N VAL A 51 -6.51 -17.31 -18.55
CA VAL A 51 -7.32 -16.08 -18.53
C VAL A 51 -7.26 -15.35 -19.87
N LYS A 52 -6.06 -15.14 -20.42
CA LYS A 52 -5.90 -14.47 -21.72
C LYS A 52 -6.67 -15.19 -22.82
N GLN A 53 -6.65 -16.53 -22.81
CA GLN A 53 -7.36 -17.32 -23.79
C GLN A 53 -8.87 -17.05 -23.78
N HIS A 54 -9.50 -16.92 -22.61
CA HIS A 54 -10.93 -16.64 -22.49
C HIS A 54 -11.37 -15.33 -23.18
N PHE A 55 -10.47 -14.37 -23.34
CA PHE A 55 -10.79 -13.06 -23.92
C PHE A 55 -10.18 -12.82 -25.31
N LEU A 56 -9.11 -13.55 -25.67
CA LEU A 56 -8.35 -13.32 -26.89
C LEU A 56 -8.46 -14.43 -27.93
N ALA A 57 -8.80 -15.67 -27.56
CA ALA A 57 -8.72 -16.79 -28.48
C ALA A 57 -9.86 -16.83 -29.49
N GLU A 58 -9.56 -17.28 -30.71
CA GLU A 58 -10.58 -17.62 -31.71
C GLU A 58 -11.38 -18.86 -31.27
N GLU A 59 -12.70 -18.80 -31.47
CA GLU A 59 -13.62 -19.88 -31.12
C GLU A 59 -13.20 -21.22 -31.75
N GLY A 60 -13.20 -22.29 -30.96
CA GLY A 60 -12.80 -23.63 -31.40
C GLY A 60 -11.31 -23.94 -31.37
N THR A 61 -10.45 -22.99 -30.96
CA THR A 61 -9.01 -23.26 -30.78
C THR A 61 -8.75 -23.90 -29.41
N PRO A 62 -8.08 -25.06 -29.34
CA PRO A 62 -7.77 -25.71 -28.06
C PRO A 62 -6.79 -24.87 -27.21
N PRO A 63 -6.91 -24.92 -25.87
CA PRO A 63 -6.00 -24.23 -24.96
C PRO A 63 -4.54 -24.57 -25.18
N ASN A 64 -3.72 -23.55 -25.45
CA ASN A 64 -2.27 -23.66 -25.41
C ASN A 64 -1.67 -22.39 -24.81
N ALA A 65 -0.88 -22.56 -23.75
CA ALA A 65 -0.27 -21.47 -23.00
C ALA A 65 0.78 -20.67 -23.81
N ASP A 66 1.35 -21.27 -24.85
CA ASP A 66 2.45 -20.72 -25.64
C ASP A 66 2.03 -20.26 -27.04
N THR A 67 0.92 -20.77 -27.57
CA THR A 67 0.46 -20.47 -28.94
C THR A 67 -1.07 -20.50 -29.05
N TYR A 68 -1.74 -19.39 -28.72
CA TYR A 68 -3.15 -19.19 -29.10
C TYR A 68 -3.23 -18.23 -30.30
N ALA A 69 -4.12 -18.54 -31.25
CA ALA A 69 -4.44 -17.64 -32.34
C ALA A 69 -5.25 -16.46 -31.78
N LEU A 70 -4.77 -15.23 -31.99
CA LEU A 70 -5.50 -14.03 -31.63
C LEU A 70 -6.75 -13.93 -32.50
N SER A 71 -7.92 -13.87 -31.86
CA SER A 71 -9.20 -13.56 -32.50
C SER A 71 -9.06 -12.27 -33.31
N LYS A 72 -9.71 -12.21 -34.47
CA LYS A 72 -9.79 -10.99 -35.29
C LYS A 72 -10.68 -9.90 -34.67
N GLY A 73 -11.39 -10.22 -33.60
CA GLY A 73 -12.18 -9.30 -32.79
C GLY A 73 -12.16 -9.73 -31.32
N PRO A 74 -11.03 -9.55 -30.60
CA PRO A 74 -10.93 -9.94 -29.21
C PRO A 74 -11.88 -9.10 -28.35
N SER A 75 -12.38 -9.67 -27.25
CA SER A 75 -13.29 -8.94 -26.35
C SER A 75 -12.56 -7.95 -25.45
N LEU A 76 -11.25 -8.13 -25.25
CA LEU A 76 -10.39 -7.25 -24.45
C LEU A 76 -9.00 -7.13 -25.08
N GLU A 77 -8.28 -6.06 -24.74
CA GLU A 77 -6.84 -5.91 -25.00
C GLU A 77 -6.08 -5.85 -23.66
N PHE A 78 -4.95 -6.54 -23.58
CA PHE A 78 -4.08 -6.53 -22.40
C PHE A 78 -2.89 -5.59 -22.60
N ASN A 79 -3.15 -4.29 -22.58
CA ASN A 79 -2.17 -3.25 -22.92
C ASN A 79 -1.15 -2.96 -21.81
N LEU A 80 -1.40 -3.45 -20.59
CA LEU A 80 -0.55 -3.25 -19.43
C LEU A 80 -0.43 -4.53 -18.62
N THR A 81 0.79 -4.92 -18.28
CA THR A 81 1.07 -6.02 -17.34
C THR A 81 2.08 -5.56 -16.31
N ARG A 82 1.81 -5.87 -15.05
CA ARG A 82 2.69 -5.59 -13.91
C ARG A 82 2.86 -6.88 -13.11
N SER A 83 4.08 -7.14 -12.69
CA SER A 83 4.43 -8.35 -11.95
C SER A 83 5.13 -7.96 -10.66
N GLY A 84 4.72 -8.59 -9.57
CA GLY A 84 5.36 -8.50 -8.27
C GLY A 84 5.73 -9.89 -7.78
N ASN A 85 6.72 -9.96 -6.91
CA ASN A 85 7.17 -11.20 -6.29
C ASN A 85 7.46 -10.93 -4.82
N VAL A 86 7.18 -11.91 -3.97
CA VAL A 86 7.74 -11.90 -2.62
C VAL A 86 9.26 -11.90 -2.71
N LEU A 87 9.93 -11.10 -1.90
CA LEU A 87 11.39 -11.11 -1.83
C LEU A 87 11.86 -12.49 -1.31
N PRO A 88 13.01 -13.00 -1.78
CA PRO A 88 13.45 -14.36 -1.46
C PRO A 88 14.16 -14.44 -0.11
N GLY A 89 14.42 -15.67 0.35
CA GLY A 89 15.28 -15.94 1.52
C GLY A 89 14.84 -15.22 2.80
N GLU A 90 15.82 -14.70 3.54
CA GLU A 90 15.66 -14.05 4.86
C GLU A 90 14.85 -12.75 4.83
N ILE A 91 14.65 -12.16 3.65
CA ILE A 91 13.86 -10.94 3.46
C ILE A 91 12.43 -11.22 3.00
N LYS A 92 12.00 -12.48 2.98
CA LYS A 92 10.61 -12.85 2.69
C LYS A 92 9.63 -12.16 3.63
N GLY A 93 8.55 -11.63 3.05
CA GLY A 93 7.51 -10.89 3.77
C GLY A 93 7.87 -9.43 4.05
N ARG A 94 9.07 -8.98 3.66
CA ARG A 94 9.48 -7.59 3.76
C ARG A 94 9.22 -6.86 2.45
N GLU A 95 9.05 -5.55 2.56
CA GLU A 95 9.17 -4.65 1.42
C GLU A 95 10.65 -4.30 1.15
N HIS A 96 10.94 -3.53 0.10
CA HIS A 96 12.32 -3.30 -0.31
C HIS A 96 13.14 -2.66 0.82
N PHE A 97 12.61 -1.73 1.63
CA PHE A 97 13.31 -1.07 2.76
C PHE A 97 13.68 -2.02 3.91
N GLY A 98 13.26 -3.27 3.80
CA GLY A 98 13.59 -4.35 4.71
C GLY A 98 12.69 -4.39 5.94
N PHE A 99 11.59 -3.63 5.94
CA PHE A 99 10.56 -3.72 6.96
C PHE A 99 9.59 -4.83 6.62
N LEU A 100 9.27 -5.64 7.61
CA LEU A 100 8.21 -6.62 7.49
C LEU A 100 6.87 -5.92 7.25
N ASP A 101 6.17 -6.31 6.19
CA ASP A 101 4.89 -5.72 5.80
C ASP A 101 3.71 -6.68 6.10
N GLY A 102 2.49 -6.15 6.05
CA GLY A 102 1.24 -6.91 6.18
C GLY A 102 0.82 -7.24 7.61
N ILE A 103 1.49 -6.69 8.63
CA ILE A 103 1.24 -6.97 10.05
C ILE A 103 -0.12 -6.43 10.50
N SER A 104 -0.33 -5.11 10.37
CA SER A 104 -1.53 -4.43 10.87
C SER A 104 -2.56 -4.26 9.75
N GLN A 105 -3.75 -4.81 9.97
CA GLN A 105 -4.92 -4.78 9.10
C GLN A 105 -6.17 -4.49 9.96
N PRO A 106 -7.18 -3.78 9.44
CA PRO A 106 -8.43 -3.60 10.16
C PRO A 106 -9.13 -4.95 10.32
N ILE A 107 -9.60 -5.21 11.54
CA ILE A 107 -10.46 -6.37 11.84
C ILE A 107 -11.90 -5.91 11.66
N LEU A 108 -12.71 -6.71 10.97
CA LEU A 108 -14.09 -6.34 10.66
C LEU A 108 -15.04 -6.97 11.67
N GLU A 109 -15.93 -6.16 12.24
CA GLU A 109 -16.92 -6.62 13.22
C GLU A 109 -17.73 -7.80 12.67
N GLY A 110 -17.77 -8.91 13.41
CA GLY A 110 -18.53 -10.10 13.05
C GLY A 110 -17.93 -10.98 11.94
N TRP A 111 -16.74 -10.65 11.41
CA TRP A 111 -16.11 -11.46 10.36
C TRP A 111 -15.07 -12.44 10.93
N GLU A 112 -14.27 -12.00 11.91
CA GLU A 112 -13.27 -12.85 12.57
C GLU A 112 -13.59 -13.00 14.05
N ASP A 113 -13.65 -14.23 14.55
CA ASP A 113 -13.69 -14.54 15.98
C ASP A 113 -12.28 -14.43 16.58
N LYS A 114 -11.66 -13.25 16.45
CA LYS A 114 -10.35 -12.96 17.05
C LYS A 114 -10.53 -12.35 18.44
N GLN A 115 -9.98 -13.01 19.46
CA GLN A 115 -9.84 -12.40 20.78
C GLN A 115 -8.74 -11.33 20.72
N LEU A 116 -9.15 -10.06 20.81
CA LEU A 116 -8.21 -8.94 20.83
C LEU A 116 -7.47 -8.86 22.15
N LYS A 117 -6.19 -8.49 22.07
CA LYS A 117 -5.44 -8.04 23.25
C LYS A 117 -5.86 -6.61 23.62
N GLU A 118 -5.56 -6.21 24.86
CA GLU A 118 -6.04 -4.95 25.46
C GLU A 118 -5.79 -3.69 24.62
N LYS A 119 -4.63 -3.62 23.96
CA LYS A 119 -4.18 -2.45 23.19
C LYS A 119 -4.15 -2.69 21.69
N GLU A 120 -4.73 -3.78 21.20
CA GLU A 120 -4.91 -3.93 19.75
C GLU A 120 -5.98 -2.94 19.24
N PRO A 121 -5.87 -2.47 17.98
CA PRO A 121 -6.91 -1.67 17.36
C PRO A 121 -8.27 -2.37 17.43
N LYS A 122 -9.30 -1.60 17.79
CA LYS A 122 -10.67 -2.11 17.84
C LYS A 122 -11.15 -2.53 16.45
N PRO A 123 -12.07 -3.51 16.36
CA PRO A 123 -12.70 -3.85 15.11
C PRO A 123 -13.44 -2.63 14.55
N VAL A 124 -13.55 -2.58 13.23
CA VAL A 124 -14.26 -1.54 12.51
C VAL A 124 -15.47 -2.12 11.81
N LYS A 125 -16.43 -1.26 11.51
CA LYS A 125 -17.65 -1.69 10.83
C LYS A 125 -17.32 -2.22 9.42
N PRO A 126 -17.90 -3.34 8.98
CA PRO A 126 -17.59 -3.94 7.68
C PRO A 126 -17.83 -2.99 6.49
N GLY A 127 -18.82 -2.11 6.61
CA GLY A 127 -19.17 -1.09 5.64
C GLY A 127 -18.11 -0.01 5.40
N MET A 128 -17.02 0.03 6.17
CA MET A 128 -15.85 0.85 5.85
C MET A 128 -14.97 0.23 4.75
N ILE A 129 -15.13 -1.08 4.50
CA ILE A 129 -14.36 -1.83 3.50
C ILE A 129 -15.26 -2.40 2.39
N VAL A 130 -16.46 -2.88 2.75
CA VAL A 130 -17.37 -3.60 1.85
C VAL A 130 -18.67 -2.82 1.67
N CYS A 131 -19.02 -2.47 0.44
CA CYS A 131 -20.18 -1.65 0.13
C CYS A 131 -21.50 -2.32 0.54
N GLY A 132 -22.45 -1.50 1.01
CA GLY A 132 -23.80 -1.95 1.39
C GLY A 132 -23.92 -2.66 2.74
N HIS A 133 -22.89 -2.53 3.60
CA HIS A 133 -22.88 -3.03 4.98
C HIS A 133 -22.91 -1.90 6.01
N GLU A 134 -23.13 -2.24 7.28
CA GLU A 134 -23.13 -1.23 8.35
C GLU A 134 -21.82 -0.45 8.37
N GLY A 135 -21.90 0.89 8.44
CA GLY A 135 -20.74 1.78 8.41
C GLY A 135 -20.43 2.32 7.00
N ASP A 136 -21.02 1.74 5.95
CA ASP A 136 -21.01 2.35 4.63
C ASP A 136 -21.89 3.59 4.65
N LYS A 137 -21.27 4.75 4.47
CA LYS A 137 -21.97 6.04 4.45
C LYS A 137 -22.36 6.44 3.02
N MET A 138 -21.87 5.69 2.05
CA MET A 138 -22.11 5.96 0.64
C MET A 138 -23.44 5.30 0.27
N ASP A 139 -24.34 6.06 -0.35
CA ASP A 139 -25.60 5.55 -0.90
C ASP A 139 -25.32 4.81 -2.21
N GLN A 140 -24.57 3.71 -2.10
CA GLN A 140 -24.12 2.93 -3.25
C GLN A 140 -25.31 2.25 -3.93
N PRO A 141 -25.26 2.09 -5.27
CA PRO A 141 -26.32 1.38 -5.97
C PRO A 141 -26.39 -0.08 -5.50
N SER A 142 -27.58 -0.68 -5.54
CA SER A 142 -27.82 -2.03 -5.01
C SER A 142 -26.90 -3.11 -5.59
N TRP A 143 -26.52 -2.98 -6.87
CA TRP A 143 -25.60 -3.91 -7.54
C TRP A 143 -24.18 -3.86 -6.96
N ALA A 144 -23.79 -2.79 -6.27
CA ALA A 144 -22.46 -2.64 -5.68
C ALA A 144 -22.32 -3.33 -4.31
N LYS A 145 -23.44 -3.84 -3.75
CA LYS A 145 -23.41 -4.56 -2.47
C LYS A 145 -22.41 -5.72 -2.52
N ASP A 146 -21.71 -5.92 -1.40
CA ASP A 146 -20.65 -6.93 -1.24
C ASP A 146 -19.41 -6.69 -2.12
N GLY A 147 -19.33 -5.55 -2.80
CA GLY A 147 -18.14 -5.11 -3.51
C GLY A 147 -17.24 -4.18 -2.69
N SER A 148 -16.11 -3.78 -3.26
CA SER A 148 -15.16 -2.85 -2.63
C SER A 148 -14.41 -2.04 -3.69
N PHE A 149 -14.05 -0.80 -3.39
CA PHE A 149 -13.14 -0.04 -4.23
C PHE A 149 -11.70 -0.48 -3.98
N SER A 150 -11.06 -0.95 -5.05
CA SER A 150 -9.65 -1.31 -5.06
C SER A 150 -8.84 -0.19 -5.69
N LEU A 151 -7.82 0.27 -5.00
CA LEU A 151 -6.76 1.06 -5.63
C LEU A 151 -5.61 0.13 -6.02
N PHE A 152 -5.04 0.37 -7.18
CA PHE A 152 -3.72 -0.13 -7.56
C PHE A 152 -2.79 1.06 -7.80
N SER A 153 -1.63 1.08 -7.16
CA SER A 153 -0.55 2.04 -7.43
C SER A 153 0.78 1.35 -7.65
N ARG A 154 1.56 1.87 -8.59
CA ARG A 154 2.98 1.55 -8.73
C ARG A 154 3.79 2.61 -7.98
N THR A 155 4.56 2.21 -6.97
CA THR A 155 5.52 3.10 -6.31
C THR A 155 6.94 2.72 -6.66
N SER A 156 7.77 3.65 -7.11
CA SER A 156 9.19 3.37 -7.33
C SER A 156 10.02 3.88 -6.16
N SER A 157 10.97 3.06 -5.71
CA SER A 157 11.96 3.42 -4.70
C SER A 157 13.27 3.77 -5.41
N ASN A 158 13.30 4.91 -6.09
CA ASN A 158 14.46 5.39 -6.86
C ASN A 158 15.71 5.66 -6.00
N SER A 159 15.59 5.68 -4.68
CA SER A 159 16.65 6.08 -3.75
C SER A 159 16.82 5.08 -2.61
N PHE A 160 16.70 3.80 -2.94
CA PHE A 160 16.77 2.72 -1.98
C PHE A 160 18.10 2.70 -1.20
N GLN A 161 19.20 2.98 -1.89
CA GLN A 161 20.53 3.06 -1.26
C GLN A 161 20.72 4.32 -0.42
N ASN A 162 20.25 5.47 -0.89
CA ASN A 162 20.27 6.71 -0.10
C ASN A 162 19.54 6.49 1.24
N PHE A 163 18.41 5.78 1.23
CA PHE A 163 17.69 5.40 2.45
C PHE A 163 18.51 4.45 3.35
N ARG A 164 19.24 3.48 2.80
CA ARG A 164 19.69 2.31 3.57
C ARG A 164 20.94 2.55 4.42
N SER A 165 21.86 3.41 3.98
CA SER A 165 23.11 3.65 4.71
C SER A 165 23.49 5.13 4.78
N GLU A 166 23.67 5.84 3.65
CA GLU A 166 24.20 7.20 3.71
C GLU A 166 23.34 8.16 4.52
N PHE A 167 22.03 8.22 4.25
CA PHE A 167 21.15 9.12 5.00
C PHE A 167 21.01 8.71 6.46
N MET A 168 20.77 7.43 6.74
CA MET A 168 20.51 6.96 8.11
C MET A 168 21.77 7.02 8.97
N GLU A 169 22.93 6.66 8.43
CA GLU A 169 24.21 6.73 9.14
C GLU A 169 24.62 8.19 9.37
N ALA A 170 24.48 9.07 8.37
CA ALA A 170 24.81 10.48 8.52
C ALA A 170 23.93 11.20 9.54
N ASN A 171 22.63 10.87 9.59
CA ASN A 171 21.67 11.58 10.44
C ASN A 171 21.48 10.95 11.83
N ALA A 172 21.77 9.65 12.02
CA ALA A 172 21.64 9.03 13.34
C ALA A 172 22.57 9.69 14.37
N ILE A 173 23.78 10.10 13.97
CA ILE A 173 24.72 10.81 14.85
C ILE A 173 24.11 12.09 15.44
N ASN A 174 23.19 12.74 14.73
CA ASN A 174 22.52 13.96 15.17
C ASN A 174 21.20 13.70 15.93
N ALA A 175 20.79 12.43 16.04
CA ALA A 175 19.54 12.03 16.69
C ALA A 175 19.85 11.44 18.09
N PRO A 176 19.64 12.18 19.20
CA PRO A 176 20.10 11.78 20.54
C PRO A 176 19.59 10.41 20.99
N PHE A 177 18.36 10.06 20.63
CA PHE A 177 17.77 8.75 20.99
C PHE A 177 18.53 7.56 20.38
N THR A 178 19.37 7.76 19.37
CA THR A 178 20.18 6.70 18.75
C THR A 178 21.55 6.53 19.39
N HIS A 179 22.01 7.49 20.18
CA HIS A 179 23.34 7.47 20.79
C HIS A 179 23.51 6.25 21.71
N GLY A 180 24.66 5.58 21.60
CA GLY A 180 24.96 4.37 22.38
C GLY A 180 24.22 3.11 21.93
N HIS A 181 23.32 3.19 20.94
CA HIS A 181 22.69 2.00 20.38
C HIS A 181 23.67 1.21 19.51
N ARG A 182 23.62 -0.13 19.57
CA ARG A 182 24.48 -1.03 18.77
C ARG A 182 24.34 -0.84 17.25
N LYS A 183 23.21 -0.28 16.81
CA LYS A 183 22.86 -0.04 15.40
C LYS A 183 22.09 1.28 15.26
N PRO A 184 22.76 2.44 15.30
CA PRO A 184 22.09 3.73 15.40
C PRO A 184 21.27 4.07 14.14
N ALA A 185 21.79 3.75 12.95
CA ALA A 185 21.09 3.92 11.68
C ALA A 185 19.79 3.08 11.59
N GLU A 186 19.83 1.81 12.03
CA GLU A 186 18.63 0.96 12.06
C GLU A 186 17.58 1.50 13.04
N LYS A 187 18.00 2.06 14.18
CA LYS A 187 17.10 2.68 15.14
C LYS A 187 16.43 3.94 14.58
N LEU A 188 17.18 4.80 13.87
CA LEU A 188 16.60 5.95 13.18
C LEU A 188 15.56 5.51 12.15
N ALA A 189 15.90 4.55 11.29
CA ALA A 189 14.97 4.01 10.29
C ALA A 189 13.71 3.41 10.95
N ALA A 190 13.86 2.70 12.07
CA ALA A 190 12.75 2.15 12.82
C ALA A 190 11.83 3.24 13.39
N TYR A 191 12.38 4.35 13.86
CA TYR A 191 11.60 5.49 14.37
C TYR A 191 10.87 6.24 13.25
N LEU A 192 11.48 6.39 12.07
CA LEU A 192 10.80 6.98 10.91
C LEU A 192 9.63 6.11 10.43
N MET A 193 9.79 4.79 10.46
CA MET A 193 8.73 3.86 10.07
C MET A 193 7.69 3.67 11.19
N GLY A 194 8.11 3.69 12.45
CA GLY A 194 7.30 3.30 13.61
C GLY A 194 7.32 1.80 13.92
N ILE A 195 8.15 1.02 13.21
CA ILE A 195 8.41 -0.40 13.46
C ILE A 195 9.89 -0.72 13.15
N TRP A 196 10.46 -1.69 13.84
CA TRP A 196 11.73 -2.30 13.47
C TRP A 196 11.58 -3.18 12.22
N LYS A 197 12.71 -3.49 11.58
CA LYS A 197 12.72 -4.28 10.34
C LYS A 197 12.09 -5.67 10.48
N ASN A 198 12.13 -6.26 11.68
CA ASN A 198 11.48 -7.55 11.99
C ASN A 198 9.98 -7.44 12.28
N GLY A 199 9.41 -6.23 12.30
CA GLY A 199 8.00 -5.98 12.57
C GLY A 199 7.66 -5.68 14.04
N THR A 200 8.66 -5.60 14.92
CA THR A 200 8.44 -5.15 16.31
C THR A 200 8.05 -3.67 16.33
N SER A 201 6.97 -3.31 17.01
CA SER A 201 6.60 -1.89 17.17
C SER A 201 7.61 -1.14 18.02
N VAL A 202 8.01 0.06 17.58
CA VAL A 202 8.87 0.93 18.41
C VAL A 202 8.10 1.47 19.63
N ASP A 203 6.77 1.43 19.63
CA ASP A 203 5.96 1.78 20.80
C ASP A 203 6.03 0.70 21.91
N GLU A 204 6.14 -0.56 21.52
CA GLU A 204 6.30 -1.70 22.46
C GLU A 204 7.75 -1.86 22.91
N SER A 205 8.70 -1.74 21.99
CA SER A 205 10.13 -1.89 22.28
C SER A 205 10.97 -0.82 21.57
N PRO A 206 11.05 0.41 22.15
CA PRO A 206 11.69 1.55 21.49
C PRO A 206 13.20 1.44 21.35
N HIS A 207 13.86 0.53 22.07
CA HIS A 207 15.32 0.51 22.18
C HIS A 207 15.95 -0.83 21.83
N ASP A 208 15.14 -1.84 21.50
CA ASP A 208 15.61 -3.18 21.15
C ASP A 208 14.60 -3.91 20.27
N ASP A 209 15.09 -4.71 19.35
CA ASP A 209 14.32 -5.55 18.45
C ASP A 209 14.62 -7.05 18.66
N SER A 210 15.29 -7.42 19.75
CA SER A 210 15.72 -8.80 20.00
C SER A 210 14.62 -9.72 20.56
N ASN A 211 13.56 -9.18 21.15
CA ASN A 211 12.49 -9.99 21.74
C ASN A 211 11.56 -10.57 20.66
N GLU A 212 11.72 -11.86 20.37
CA GLU A 212 10.93 -12.58 19.38
C GLU A 212 9.42 -12.59 19.66
N GLU A 213 8.99 -12.49 20.93
CA GLU A 213 7.57 -12.46 21.30
C GLU A 213 6.86 -11.20 20.77
N LEU A 214 7.61 -10.14 20.50
CA LEU A 214 7.08 -8.88 19.97
C LEU A 214 7.12 -8.82 18.44
N PHE A 215 7.67 -9.83 17.76
CA PHE A 215 7.69 -9.84 16.31
C PHE A 215 6.26 -9.91 15.80
N LYS A 216 5.88 -8.91 14.98
CA LYS A 216 4.51 -8.77 14.45
C LYS A 216 3.45 -8.51 15.52
N SER A 217 3.84 -8.18 16.75
CA SER A 217 2.87 -7.73 17.76
C SER A 217 2.22 -6.43 17.27
N ASN A 218 0.93 -6.30 17.59
CA ASN A 218 0.12 -5.13 17.26
C ASN A 218 -0.61 -4.61 18.51
N ASN A 219 -0.14 -4.99 19.71
CA ASN A 219 -0.80 -4.73 20.99
C ASN A 219 -0.27 -3.45 21.65
N PHE A 220 -0.43 -2.32 20.97
CA PHE A 220 0.03 -1.00 21.40
C PHE A 220 -0.87 0.08 20.81
N ASP A 221 -0.96 1.23 21.48
CA ASP A 221 -1.91 2.29 21.16
C ASP A 221 -1.30 3.71 21.15
N TYR A 222 0.04 3.83 21.29
CA TYR A 222 0.78 5.09 21.36
C TYR A 222 0.53 5.95 22.62
N ALA A 223 -0.04 5.37 23.67
CA ALA A 223 -0.20 6.07 24.95
C ALA A 223 1.14 6.18 25.72
N PRO A 224 1.39 7.32 26.41
CA PRO A 224 0.56 8.52 26.49
C PRO A 224 0.62 9.38 25.23
N ILE A 225 -0.54 9.84 24.76
CA ILE A 225 -0.68 10.52 23.46
C ILE A 225 -0.07 11.93 23.41
N GLN A 226 0.35 12.47 24.55
CA GLN A 226 1.00 13.77 24.66
C GLN A 226 2.51 13.67 24.41
N GLU A 227 3.05 12.45 24.37
CA GLU A 227 4.47 12.17 24.20
C GLU A 227 4.72 11.41 22.90
N HIS A 228 5.95 11.58 22.39
CA HIS A 228 6.46 10.84 21.23
C HIS A 228 7.82 10.19 21.48
N ASN A 229 8.24 10.10 22.74
CA ASN A 229 9.52 9.52 23.17
C ASN A 229 9.78 8.09 22.64
N LYS A 230 8.73 7.26 22.56
CA LYS A 230 8.82 5.88 22.02
C LYS A 230 8.67 5.83 20.50
N CYS A 231 7.63 6.49 19.99
CA CYS A 231 7.28 6.51 18.57
C CYS A 231 7.00 7.95 18.13
N PRO A 232 7.74 8.50 17.15
CA PRO A 232 7.51 9.84 16.63
C PRO A 232 6.06 10.04 16.17
N PHE A 233 5.47 11.21 16.43
CA PHE A 233 4.10 11.51 15.98
C PHE A 233 3.92 11.36 14.46
N ALA A 234 4.96 11.65 13.69
CA ALA A 234 4.95 11.55 12.23
C ALA A 234 5.57 10.25 11.69
N ALA A 235 5.82 9.25 12.54
CA ALA A 235 6.23 7.92 12.08
C ALA A 235 5.18 7.31 11.13
N HIS A 236 5.62 6.56 10.12
CA HIS A 236 4.72 6.05 9.07
C HIS A 236 3.52 5.28 9.64
N THR A 237 3.74 4.29 10.51
CA THR A 237 2.63 3.52 11.09
C THR A 237 1.68 4.38 11.93
N ARG A 238 2.20 5.37 12.67
CA ARG A 238 1.40 6.28 13.52
C ARG A 238 0.61 7.29 12.69
N LYS A 239 1.16 7.76 11.56
CA LYS A 239 0.43 8.57 10.57
C LYS A 239 -0.69 7.78 9.92
N MET A 240 -0.43 6.54 9.51
CA MET A 240 -1.38 5.71 8.76
C MET A 240 -2.46 5.08 9.65
N ARG A 241 -2.16 4.89 10.94
CA ARG A 241 -3.09 4.34 11.93
C ARG A 241 -2.82 4.98 13.30
N PRO A 242 -3.37 6.16 13.60
CA PRO A 242 -3.00 6.91 14.81
C PRO A 242 -3.51 6.34 16.13
N GLN A 243 -4.43 5.38 16.11
CA GLN A 243 -4.96 4.70 17.30
C GLN A 243 -5.44 5.70 18.37
N ALA A 244 -4.89 5.66 19.59
CA ALA A 244 -5.34 6.53 20.69
C ALA A 244 -5.12 8.03 20.42
N ASP A 245 -4.32 8.42 19.41
CA ASP A 245 -4.22 9.82 18.99
C ASP A 245 -5.54 10.37 18.42
N LEU A 246 -6.45 9.49 18.00
CA LEU A 246 -7.79 9.83 17.53
C LEU A 246 -8.87 9.23 18.43
N GLU A 247 -9.98 9.96 18.60
CA GLU A 247 -11.13 9.46 19.34
C GLU A 247 -11.86 8.33 18.60
N ARG A 248 -11.84 8.37 17.26
CA ARG A 248 -12.44 7.37 16.38
C ARG A 248 -11.67 7.24 15.08
N ASP A 249 -11.50 6.00 14.65
CA ASP A 249 -11.01 5.69 13.33
C ASP A 249 -12.14 5.85 12.30
N HIS A 250 -11.97 6.79 11.39
CA HIS A 250 -12.91 7.04 10.30
C HIS A 250 -12.32 6.72 8.92
N ALA A 251 -11.02 6.43 8.86
CA ALA A 251 -10.32 6.02 7.65
C ALA A 251 -9.53 4.73 7.90
N VAL A 252 -9.83 3.69 7.13
CA VAL A 252 -9.15 2.38 7.15
C VAL A 252 -9.06 1.82 5.75
N ILE A 253 -8.03 1.02 5.52
CA ILE A 253 -7.85 0.26 4.29
C ILE A 253 -7.36 -1.15 4.60
N ILE A 254 -7.77 -2.14 3.81
CA ILE A 254 -7.11 -3.45 3.77
C ILE A 254 -6.01 -3.40 2.72
N ARG A 255 -4.77 -3.74 3.07
CA ARG A 255 -3.62 -3.69 2.16
C ARG A 255 -3.24 -5.07 1.66
N ARG A 256 -2.99 -5.19 0.35
CA ARG A 256 -2.54 -6.40 -0.36
C ARG A 256 -1.41 -6.07 -1.34
N GLY A 257 -0.48 -5.23 -0.89
CA GLY A 257 0.69 -4.86 -1.68
C GLY A 257 1.68 -6.01 -1.87
N ILE A 258 2.46 -5.96 -2.96
CA ILE A 258 3.53 -6.92 -3.24
C ILE A 258 4.77 -6.20 -3.80
N PRO A 259 6.00 -6.54 -3.36
CA PRO A 259 7.21 -5.97 -3.94
C PRO A 259 7.32 -6.26 -5.43
N CYS A 260 7.97 -5.36 -6.17
CA CYS A 260 8.30 -5.57 -7.58
C CYS A 260 9.67 -5.00 -7.91
N GLY A 261 10.27 -5.52 -8.99
CA GLY A 261 11.67 -5.27 -9.34
C GLY A 261 12.62 -6.16 -8.54
N ASP A 262 13.87 -6.19 -9.00
CA ASP A 262 14.92 -7.01 -8.40
C ASP A 262 15.38 -6.45 -7.04
N GLU A 263 16.01 -7.30 -6.23
CA GLU A 263 16.85 -6.87 -5.12
C GLU A 263 17.96 -5.90 -5.58
N LEU A 264 18.60 -5.25 -4.62
CA LEU A 264 19.81 -4.48 -4.89
C LEU A 264 20.91 -5.37 -5.43
N SER A 265 21.54 -4.96 -6.54
CA SER A 265 22.75 -5.60 -7.00
C SER A 265 23.95 -5.21 -6.12
N ALA A 266 25.02 -6.01 -6.16
CA ALA A 266 26.28 -5.68 -5.49
C ALA A 266 26.89 -4.35 -6.00
N GLU A 267 26.68 -4.03 -7.28
CA GLU A 267 27.09 -2.77 -7.91
C GLU A 267 26.31 -1.59 -7.32
N GLU A 268 24.98 -1.69 -7.23
CA GLU A 268 24.15 -0.64 -6.63
C GLU A 268 24.52 -0.40 -5.15
N ILE A 269 24.89 -1.46 -4.42
CA ILE A 269 25.42 -1.37 -3.04
C ILE A 269 26.76 -0.66 -2.99
N THR A 270 27.67 -0.97 -3.91
CA THR A 270 29.03 -0.40 -3.93
C THR A 270 29.02 1.05 -4.36
N ASP A 271 28.20 1.39 -5.36
CA ASP A 271 28.14 2.73 -5.95
C ASP A 271 27.23 3.70 -5.19
N GLY A 272 26.48 3.20 -4.21
CA GLY A 272 25.49 3.98 -3.44
C GLY A 272 24.32 4.49 -4.29
N LYS A 273 24.12 3.95 -5.50
CA LYS A 273 23.16 4.45 -6.47
C LYS A 273 22.20 3.37 -6.93
N THR A 274 20.93 3.71 -7.00
CA THR A 274 19.91 2.84 -7.61
C THR A 274 19.98 2.96 -9.13
N SER A 275 20.13 1.84 -9.81
CA SER A 275 20.19 1.75 -11.28
C SER A 275 18.99 0.99 -11.88
N LYS A 276 18.31 0.16 -11.07
CA LYS A 276 17.12 -0.59 -11.49
C LYS A 276 15.84 -0.08 -10.81
N ASP A 277 14.74 -0.10 -11.57
CA ASP A 277 13.42 0.23 -11.04
C ASP A 277 12.88 -0.90 -10.15
N ARG A 278 12.55 -0.54 -8.91
CA ARG A 278 11.98 -1.42 -7.88
C ARG A 278 11.01 -0.67 -7.00
N GLY A 279 10.24 -1.36 -6.18
CA GLY A 279 9.34 -0.75 -5.21
C GLY A 279 8.15 -1.64 -4.93
N LEU A 280 6.95 -1.07 -4.81
CA LEU A 280 5.75 -1.80 -4.43
C LEU A 280 4.68 -1.68 -5.52
N LEU A 281 4.00 -2.79 -5.79
CA LEU A 281 2.65 -2.78 -6.36
C LEU A 281 1.70 -2.68 -5.17
N PHE A 282 1.29 -1.47 -4.84
CA PHE A 282 0.41 -1.22 -3.72
C PHE A 282 -1.04 -1.47 -4.14
N VAL A 283 -1.72 -2.35 -3.41
CA VAL A 283 -3.15 -2.62 -3.60
C VAL A 283 -3.85 -2.41 -2.26
N CYS A 284 -4.97 -1.69 -2.26
CA CYS A 284 -5.79 -1.57 -1.07
C CYS A 284 -7.28 -1.51 -1.35
N TYR A 285 -8.08 -1.89 -0.35
CA TYR A 285 -9.54 -2.01 -0.42
C TYR A 285 -10.20 -1.10 0.62
N GLN A 286 -11.30 -0.46 0.21
CA GLN A 286 -12.16 0.42 1.02
C GLN A 286 -13.54 0.55 0.36
N SER A 287 -14.58 0.94 1.10
CA SER A 287 -15.89 1.26 0.51
C SER A 287 -16.02 2.71 0.03
N ASP A 288 -15.13 3.60 0.51
CA ASP A 288 -15.03 4.99 0.07
C ASP A 288 -13.56 5.40 -0.09
N ILE A 289 -13.16 5.71 -1.34
CA ILE A 289 -11.80 6.13 -1.68
C ILE A 289 -11.44 7.46 -0.99
N ARG A 290 -12.44 8.35 -0.81
CA ARG A 290 -12.25 9.68 -0.20
C ARG A 290 -11.94 9.59 1.28
N ASP A 291 -12.61 8.68 2.00
CA ASP A 291 -12.39 8.36 3.42
C ASP A 291 -11.36 7.22 3.61
N GLY A 292 -10.66 6.80 2.55
CA GLY A 292 -9.65 5.75 2.58
C GLY A 292 -8.27 6.25 2.15
N PHE A 293 -7.71 5.67 1.09
CA PHE A 293 -6.38 5.95 0.56
C PHE A 293 -6.12 7.43 0.33
N ASN A 294 -7.08 8.16 -0.26
CA ASN A 294 -6.90 9.58 -0.54
C ASN A 294 -6.75 10.36 0.78
N PHE A 295 -7.59 10.07 1.78
CA PHE A 295 -7.50 10.69 3.10
C PHE A 295 -6.16 10.40 3.77
N LEU A 296 -5.78 9.12 3.84
CA LEU A 296 -4.55 8.68 4.50
C LEU A 296 -3.32 9.37 3.89
N THR A 297 -3.26 9.46 2.57
CA THR A 297 -2.09 10.03 1.88
C THR A 297 -2.07 11.56 1.91
N THR A 298 -3.19 12.23 1.69
CA THR A 298 -3.24 13.70 1.58
C THR A 298 -3.42 14.40 2.93
N ARG A 299 -4.32 13.90 3.78
CA ARG A 299 -4.72 14.56 5.05
C ARG A 299 -3.86 14.14 6.23
N TRP A 300 -3.31 12.93 6.20
CA TRP A 300 -2.47 12.41 7.29
C TRP A 300 -0.99 12.41 6.93
N ALA A 301 -0.59 11.56 5.99
CA ALA A 301 0.81 11.34 5.65
C ALA A 301 1.50 12.65 5.27
N SER A 302 0.84 13.42 4.40
CA SER A 302 1.44 14.61 3.80
C SER A 302 1.27 15.88 4.64
N ASN A 303 0.50 15.83 5.73
CA ASN A 303 0.17 17.00 6.54
C ASN A 303 1.15 17.19 7.71
N HIS A 304 1.94 18.28 7.71
CA HIS A 304 2.90 18.59 8.78
C HIS A 304 2.32 18.76 10.18
N HIS A 305 1.00 18.96 10.31
CA HIS A 305 0.34 19.20 11.60
C HIS A 305 -0.48 18.01 12.10
N PHE A 306 -0.44 16.89 11.39
CA PHE A 306 -1.12 15.65 11.77
C PHE A 306 -0.17 14.66 12.48
N PRO A 307 -0.59 13.89 13.51
CA PRO A 307 -1.92 13.87 14.15
C PRO A 307 -2.34 15.21 14.75
N ASP A 308 -3.65 15.44 14.80
CA ASP A 308 -4.20 16.73 15.24
C ASP A 308 -3.79 17.08 16.67
N ARG A 309 -3.68 18.39 16.93
CA ARG A 309 -3.36 18.96 18.26
C ARG A 309 -2.00 18.54 18.83
N LYS A 310 -1.14 17.86 18.07
CA LYS A 310 0.23 17.54 18.52
C LYS A 310 1.20 18.71 18.42
N ALA A 311 0.92 19.68 17.55
CA ALA A 311 1.73 20.89 17.42
C ALA A 311 1.93 21.64 18.75
N LYS A 312 0.96 21.59 19.67
CA LYS A 312 1.09 22.22 21.00
C LYS A 312 2.17 21.60 21.89
N PHE A 313 2.57 20.36 21.60
CA PHE A 313 3.67 19.68 22.27
C PHE A 313 5.01 19.87 21.54
N LEU A 314 5.00 20.57 20.39
CA LEU A 314 6.13 20.77 19.49
C LEU A 314 6.25 22.25 19.08
N GLU A 315 6.08 23.14 20.05
CA GLU A 315 6.22 24.60 19.90
C GLU A 315 5.41 25.23 18.75
N GLY A 316 4.29 24.62 18.40
CA GLY A 316 3.40 25.08 17.33
C GLY A 316 3.84 24.71 15.91
N GLN A 317 4.99 24.06 15.71
CA GLN A 317 5.48 23.70 14.37
C GLN A 317 4.87 22.41 13.80
N GLY A 318 4.36 21.55 14.68
CA GLY A 318 3.73 20.28 14.29
C GLY A 318 4.70 19.09 14.17
N PRO A 319 4.18 17.87 14.06
CA PRO A 319 4.97 16.63 13.93
C PRO A 319 5.89 16.54 12.71
N GLY A 320 5.53 17.23 11.61
CA GLY A 320 6.13 17.03 10.31
C GLY A 320 5.40 16.00 9.44
N ILE A 321 6.04 15.64 8.34
CA ILE A 321 5.48 14.80 7.26
C ILE A 321 5.91 13.34 7.42
N ASP A 322 5.09 12.40 6.93
CA ASP A 322 5.47 11.00 6.75
C ASP A 322 6.69 10.91 5.82
N ALA A 323 7.73 10.21 6.30
CA ALA A 323 9.01 10.16 5.62
C ALA A 323 9.04 9.27 4.38
N PHE A 324 8.08 8.36 4.23
CA PHE A 324 8.02 7.40 3.13
C PHE A 324 7.05 7.86 2.06
N VAL A 325 5.78 8.06 2.40
CA VAL A 325 4.71 8.28 1.41
C VAL A 325 4.14 9.69 1.43
N GLY A 326 4.61 10.56 2.34
CA GLY A 326 4.25 11.97 2.32
C GLY A 326 4.61 12.61 0.98
N GLN A 327 3.75 13.47 0.45
CA GLN A 327 3.96 14.22 -0.79
C GLN A 327 3.95 15.72 -0.49
N ARG A 328 4.55 16.53 -1.36
CA ARG A 328 4.50 17.99 -1.24
C ARG A 328 4.73 18.67 -2.59
N LEU A 329 4.21 19.89 -2.71
CA LEU A 329 4.55 20.80 -3.79
C LEU A 329 5.70 21.71 -3.36
N ASP A 330 6.40 22.33 -4.31
CA ASP A 330 7.59 23.14 -4.02
C ASP A 330 7.34 24.29 -3.04
N HIS A 331 6.14 24.90 -3.09
CA HIS A 331 5.73 26.00 -2.22
C HIS A 331 5.27 25.56 -0.82
N HIS A 332 5.18 24.26 -0.54
CA HIS A 332 4.93 23.74 0.81
C HIS A 332 6.21 23.77 1.66
N PRO A 333 6.12 23.68 3.00
CA PRO A 333 7.29 23.50 3.85
C PRO A 333 8.19 22.34 3.39
N GLU A 334 9.48 22.41 3.70
CA GLU A 334 10.43 21.34 3.43
C GLU A 334 9.97 20.02 4.09
N ARG A 335 10.33 18.89 3.47
CA ARG A 335 10.08 17.57 4.06
C ARG A 335 10.90 17.46 5.35
N SER A 336 10.21 17.32 6.47
CA SER A 336 10.88 17.19 7.76
C SER A 336 10.02 16.47 8.78
N ILE A 337 10.66 15.91 9.81
CA ILE A 337 10.03 15.18 10.91
C ILE A 337 10.64 15.60 12.24
N ARG A 338 9.79 15.77 13.25
CA ARG A 338 10.22 15.95 14.65
C ARG A 338 10.55 14.58 15.24
N LEU A 339 11.78 14.44 15.73
CA LEU A 339 12.28 13.22 16.35
C LEU A 339 12.36 13.37 17.88
N PRO A 340 12.31 12.26 18.63
CA PRO A 340 12.44 12.27 20.08
C PRO A 340 13.82 12.69 20.57
N GLY A 341 13.88 13.28 21.76
CA GLY A 341 15.11 13.51 22.51
C GLY A 341 15.51 14.97 22.68
N ASP A 342 15.05 15.86 21.80
CA ASP A 342 15.12 17.31 21.98
C ASP A 342 14.04 18.00 21.14
N ASP A 343 12.90 18.34 21.76
CA ASP A 343 11.78 19.00 21.07
C ASP A 343 12.12 20.44 20.64
N HIS A 344 13.26 20.99 21.07
CA HIS A 344 13.78 22.29 20.63
C HIS A 344 14.78 22.17 19.47
N ALA A 345 15.27 20.96 19.16
CA ALA A 345 16.17 20.74 18.04
C ALA A 345 15.44 20.92 16.70
N ASP A 346 16.18 21.38 15.68
CA ASP A 346 15.64 21.50 14.33
C ASP A 346 15.07 20.16 13.84
N PRO A 347 13.89 20.15 13.18
CA PRO A 347 13.35 18.96 12.54
C PRO A 347 14.38 18.28 11.63
N LEU A 348 14.42 16.95 11.63
CA LEU A 348 15.22 16.20 10.67
C LEU A 348 14.67 16.46 9.26
N LYS A 349 15.47 17.05 8.38
CA LYS A 349 15.13 17.21 6.96
C LYS A 349 15.17 15.86 6.27
N LEU A 350 14.19 15.60 5.42
CA LEU A 350 13.96 14.32 4.77
C LEU A 350 14.12 14.42 3.25
N GLU A 351 14.56 13.32 2.64
CA GLU A 351 14.50 13.12 1.21
C GLU A 351 13.15 12.51 0.79
N SER A 352 12.95 12.32 -0.52
CA SER A 352 11.81 11.57 -1.06
C SER A 352 12.28 10.19 -1.51
N TRP A 353 12.01 9.15 -0.73
CA TRP A 353 12.44 7.78 -1.06
C TRP A 353 11.41 6.97 -1.82
N VAL A 354 10.13 7.35 -1.76
CA VAL A 354 9.05 6.71 -2.51
C VAL A 354 8.46 7.72 -3.49
N ILE A 355 8.44 7.33 -4.76
CA ILE A 355 7.85 8.11 -5.85
C ILE A 355 6.62 7.39 -6.35
N GLN A 356 5.46 8.06 -6.32
CA GLN A 356 4.26 7.53 -6.98
C GLN A 356 4.49 7.54 -8.49
N ARG A 357 4.36 6.38 -9.13
CA ARG A 357 4.46 6.21 -10.58
C ARG A 357 3.10 6.12 -11.25
N GLY A 358 2.03 6.37 -10.50
CA GLY A 358 0.65 6.31 -10.94
C GLY A 358 0.00 4.95 -10.74
N GLY A 359 -1.26 4.87 -11.12
CA GLY A 359 -2.14 3.76 -10.87
C GLY A 359 -3.56 4.09 -11.29
N ASP A 360 -4.51 3.24 -10.91
CA ASP A 360 -5.93 3.57 -11.06
C ASP A 360 -6.82 3.05 -9.93
N TYR A 361 -8.04 3.58 -9.90
CA TYR A 361 -9.12 3.10 -9.06
C TYR A 361 -10.01 2.12 -9.82
N PHE A 362 -10.31 1.01 -9.18
CA PHE A 362 -11.18 -0.03 -9.69
C PHE A 362 -12.28 -0.30 -8.68
N PHE A 363 -13.36 -0.92 -9.16
CA PHE A 363 -14.36 -1.52 -8.31
C PHE A 363 -14.25 -3.04 -8.44
N VAL A 364 -14.19 -3.73 -7.31
CA VAL A 364 -14.23 -5.19 -7.24
C VAL A 364 -15.64 -5.60 -6.87
N PRO A 365 -16.47 -5.98 -7.85
CA PRO A 365 -17.86 -6.37 -7.61
C PRO A 365 -17.95 -7.71 -6.88
N SER A 366 -19.10 -7.97 -6.26
CA SER A 366 -19.43 -9.29 -5.74
C SER A 366 -19.55 -10.32 -6.88
N ILE A 367 -19.43 -11.61 -6.55
CA ILE A 367 -19.65 -12.69 -7.52
C ILE A 367 -21.07 -12.62 -8.10
N SER A 368 -22.07 -12.33 -7.27
CA SER A 368 -23.46 -12.17 -7.71
C SER A 368 -23.59 -11.04 -8.73
N THR A 369 -22.98 -9.88 -8.46
CA THR A 369 -22.97 -8.75 -9.37
C THR A 369 -22.32 -9.09 -10.69
N LEU A 370 -21.18 -9.79 -10.66
CA LEU A 370 -20.52 -10.26 -11.88
C LEU A 370 -21.47 -11.11 -12.72
N GLN A 371 -22.14 -12.08 -12.11
CA GLN A 371 -23.01 -13.05 -12.80
C GLN A 371 -24.33 -12.48 -13.28
N ASN A 372 -24.91 -11.53 -12.54
CA ASN A 372 -26.29 -11.10 -12.77
C ASN A 372 -26.38 -9.73 -13.46
N GLU A 373 -25.37 -8.87 -13.30
CA GLU A 373 -25.43 -7.46 -13.75
C GLU A 373 -24.36 -7.16 -14.81
N LEU A 374 -23.15 -7.71 -14.64
CA LEU A 374 -22.00 -7.40 -15.50
C LEU A 374 -21.74 -8.43 -16.60
N THR A 375 -22.44 -9.57 -16.57
CA THR A 375 -22.48 -10.51 -17.68
C THR A 375 -23.85 -10.48 -18.34
N GLY A 376 -23.90 -10.12 -19.62
CA GLY A 376 -25.08 -10.34 -20.46
C GLY A 376 -25.29 -11.82 -20.78
N PRO A 377 -26.30 -12.18 -21.61
CA PRO A 377 -26.34 -13.51 -22.20
C PRO A 377 -25.03 -13.71 -22.94
N GLY A 378 -24.17 -14.58 -22.40
CA GLY A 378 -22.87 -14.85 -23.00
C GLY A 378 -23.04 -15.20 -24.47
N ILE A 379 -22.06 -14.83 -25.29
CA ILE A 379 -22.01 -15.24 -26.71
C ILE A 379 -22.04 -16.77 -26.86
N PHE A 380 -21.70 -17.48 -25.79
CA PHE A 380 -21.80 -18.93 -25.66
C PHE A 380 -23.08 -19.34 -24.92
N ASP A 381 -23.86 -20.22 -25.55
CA ASP A 381 -25.01 -20.87 -24.94
C ASP A 381 -24.56 -21.73 -23.75
N GLN A 382 -24.85 -21.26 -22.53
CA GLN A 382 -24.44 -21.95 -21.31
C GLN A 382 -25.03 -23.36 -21.18
N LYS A 383 -26.19 -23.65 -21.80
CA LYS A 383 -26.76 -25.00 -21.82
C LYS A 383 -25.95 -25.94 -22.71
N LYS A 384 -25.36 -25.41 -23.79
CA LYS A 384 -24.49 -26.16 -24.68
C LYS A 384 -23.14 -26.47 -24.02
N LEU A 385 -22.58 -25.51 -23.28
CA LEU A 385 -21.36 -25.70 -22.47
C LEU A 385 -21.54 -26.72 -21.33
N ALA A 386 -22.70 -26.72 -20.66
CA ALA A 386 -23.00 -27.70 -19.63
C ALA A 386 -23.06 -29.13 -20.19
N ARG A 387 -23.68 -29.32 -21.36
CA ARG A 387 -23.75 -30.63 -22.02
C ARG A 387 -22.39 -31.17 -22.45
N VAL A 388 -21.51 -30.32 -22.95
CA VAL A 388 -20.14 -30.74 -23.32
C VAL A 388 -19.36 -31.21 -22.07
N ARG A 389 -19.59 -30.60 -20.90
CA ARG A 389 -18.96 -31.04 -19.64
C ARG A 389 -19.52 -32.35 -19.11
N GLU A 390 -20.79 -32.66 -19.40
CA GLU A 390 -21.43 -33.94 -19.06
C GLU A 390 -21.07 -35.06 -20.04
N GLU A 391 -20.64 -34.72 -21.27
CA GLU A 391 -20.23 -35.70 -22.29
C GLU A 391 -18.75 -36.12 -22.18
N ASP A 392 -17.95 -35.38 -21.39
CA ASP A 392 -16.52 -35.65 -21.11
C ASP A 392 -16.26 -36.30 -19.72
N GLU A 393 -17.31 -36.63 -18.96
CA GLU A 393 -17.28 -37.56 -17.79
C GLU A 393 -17.72 -38.97 -18.20
#